data_AF-A0A7L3YFG8-F1
#
_entry.id   AF-A0A7L3YFG8-F1
#
_cell.length_a   1.000
_cell.length_b   1.000
_cell.length_c   1.000
_cell.angle_alpha   90.00
_cell.angle_beta   90.00
_cell.angle_gamma   90.00
#
_symmetry.space_group_name_H-M   'P 1'
#
loop_
_entity.id
_entity.type
_entity.pdbx_description
1 polymer ?
#
loop_
_entity_poly.entity_id
_entity_poly.type
_entity_poly.pdbx_seq_one_letter_code
_entity_poly.pdbx_strand_id
1 'polypeptide(L)'
;RNIFKVKKSNAEKSKKMEKEEKIFREMFMYDKEINVINTATAECSIPSKRSVDLPITAGEQLDVIDVTEGNAVICRNSGGRFGYVLVEHLNFR
;
A
#
# COMPACT_ATOMS: atom_id res chain seq x y z
N ARG A 1 8.86 -40.99 7.95
CA ARG A 1 9.36 -39.73 8.56
C ARG A 1 9.02 -38.60 7.58
N ASN A 2 7.96 -37.85 7.83
CA ASN A 2 7.34 -36.98 6.82
C ASN A 2 7.14 -35.56 7.37
N ILE A 3 8.17 -34.71 7.38
CA ILE A 3 8.06 -33.25 7.56
C ILE A 3 9.31 -32.67 6.90
N PHE A 4 9.20 -31.98 5.76
CA PHE A 4 10.04 -30.84 5.34
C PHE A 4 9.56 -30.39 3.95
N LYS A 5 8.32 -29.89 3.88
CA LYS A 5 7.84 -29.07 2.76
C LYS A 5 7.62 -27.66 3.29
N VAL A 6 8.72 -27.04 3.78
CA VAL A 6 8.72 -25.62 4.13
C VAL A 6 8.52 -24.83 2.84
N LYS A 7 7.37 -24.18 2.78
CA LYS A 7 6.93 -23.24 1.74
C LYS A 7 8.01 -22.15 1.58
N LYS A 8 8.87 -22.33 0.58
CA LYS A 8 10.02 -21.47 0.29
C LYS A 8 9.64 -20.13 -0.37
N SER A 9 8.34 -19.87 -0.54
CA SER A 9 7.81 -18.77 -1.37
C SER A 9 7.47 -17.48 -0.63
N ASN A 10 7.60 -17.40 0.70
CA ASN A 10 7.23 -16.19 1.45
C ASN A 10 8.44 -15.28 1.79
N ALA A 11 9.62 -15.87 2.03
CA ALA A 11 10.80 -15.12 2.51
C ALA A 11 11.33 -14.07 1.51
N GLU A 12 11.16 -14.29 0.20
CA GLU A 12 11.60 -13.34 -0.83
C GLU A 12 10.62 -12.17 -1.01
N LYS A 13 9.33 -12.38 -0.74
CA LYS A 13 8.31 -11.34 -0.80
C LYS A 13 8.44 -10.39 0.39
N SER A 14 8.67 -10.93 1.59
CA SER A 14 8.86 -10.15 2.82
C SER A 14 10.04 -9.18 2.73
N LYS A 15 11.19 -9.60 2.16
CA LYS A 15 12.38 -8.73 2.01
C LYS A 15 12.18 -7.54 1.06
N LYS A 16 11.28 -7.64 0.08
CA LYS A 16 10.96 -6.51 -0.80
C LYS A 16 10.01 -5.53 -0.12
N MET A 17 9.00 -6.06 0.56
CA MET A 17 8.03 -5.27 1.32
C MET A 17 8.72 -4.41 2.39
N GLU A 18 9.63 -4.99 3.17
CA GLU A 18 10.32 -4.27 4.25
C GLU A 18 11.17 -3.09 3.74
N LYS A 19 11.75 -3.22 2.54
CA LYS A 19 12.50 -2.12 1.90
C LYS A 19 11.58 -1.00 1.44
N GLU A 20 10.46 -1.33 0.80
CA GLU A 20 9.48 -0.33 0.37
C GLU A 20 8.83 0.37 1.56
N GLU A 21 8.54 -0.36 2.64
CA GLU A 21 8.07 0.20 3.90
C GLU A 21 9.10 1.14 4.53
N LYS A 22 10.39 0.78 4.51
CA LYS A 22 11.44 1.66 5.04
C LYS A 22 11.58 2.94 4.20
N ILE A 23 11.57 2.82 2.87
CA ILE A 23 11.59 3.98 1.96
C ILE A 23 10.37 4.86 2.18
N PHE A 24 9.20 4.26 2.37
CA PHE A 24 7.97 4.97 2.70
C PHE A 24 8.12 5.72 4.04
N ARG A 25 8.61 5.09 5.10
CA ARG A 25 8.83 5.79 6.37
C ARG A 25 9.83 6.94 6.25
N GLU A 26 10.91 6.77 5.48
CA GLU A 26 11.89 7.83 5.23
C GLU A 26 11.32 8.97 4.36
N MET A 27 10.59 8.66 3.28
CA MET A 27 10.03 9.67 2.38
C MET A 27 8.85 10.42 2.99
N PHE A 28 8.02 9.74 3.78
CA PHE A 28 6.77 10.28 4.32
C PHE A 28 6.93 10.73 5.77
N MET A 29 8.13 10.59 6.35
CA MET A 29 8.41 10.81 7.78
C MET A 29 7.37 10.11 8.66
N TYR A 30 7.01 8.88 8.28
CA TYR A 30 5.93 8.12 8.89
C TYR A 30 6.44 7.33 10.09
N ASP A 31 6.09 7.78 11.30
CA ASP A 31 6.53 7.18 12.56
C ASP A 31 5.59 6.09 13.10
N LYS A 32 4.39 5.96 12.51
CA LYS A 32 3.38 4.98 12.95
C LYS A 32 3.62 3.59 12.37
N GLU A 33 2.93 2.60 12.91
CA GLU A 33 2.93 1.25 12.34
C GLU A 33 2.16 1.18 11.01
N ILE A 34 2.66 0.38 10.08
CA ILE A 34 2.05 0.14 8.77
C ILE A 34 1.09 -1.03 8.92
N ASN A 35 -0.15 -0.72 9.26
CA ASN A 35 -1.23 -1.69 9.37
C ASN A 35 -2.35 -1.35 8.39
N VAL A 36 -2.98 -2.36 7.81
CA VAL A 36 -4.16 -2.14 6.95
C VAL A 36 -5.34 -1.80 7.84
N ILE A 37 -5.75 -0.54 7.85
CA ILE A 37 -6.88 -0.04 8.64
C ILE A 37 -8.21 -0.17 7.88
N ASN A 38 -8.16 -0.12 6.55
CA ASN A 38 -9.34 -0.26 5.70
C ASN A 38 -8.94 -0.77 4.32
N THR A 39 -9.92 -1.19 3.51
CA THR A 39 -9.70 -1.60 2.13
C THR A 39 -10.60 -0.77 1.22
N ALA A 40 -10.03 -0.22 0.16
CA ALA A 40 -10.77 0.60 -0.79
C ALA A 40 -10.55 0.08 -2.21
N THR A 41 -11.51 0.37 -3.08
CA THR A 41 -11.40 0.10 -4.51
C THR A 41 -11.24 1.42 -5.24
N ALA A 42 -10.22 1.55 -6.07
CA ALA A 42 -10.04 2.73 -6.91
C ALA A 42 -11.23 2.86 -7.87
N GLU A 43 -11.94 3.98 -7.80
CA GLU A 43 -13.07 4.26 -8.69
C GLU A 43 -12.58 4.74 -10.07
N CYS A 44 -11.45 5.46 -10.08
CA CYS A 44 -10.86 6.06 -11.28
C CYS A 44 -9.38 5.68 -11.43
N SER A 45 -8.89 5.69 -12.67
CA SER A 45 -7.45 5.54 -12.95
C SER A 45 -6.76 6.90 -12.86
N ILE A 46 -5.88 7.07 -11.89
CA ILE A 46 -5.11 8.30 -11.67
C ILE A 46 -3.62 7.98 -11.77
N PRO A 47 -2.88 8.60 -12.70
CA PRO A 47 -1.43 8.44 -12.75
C PRO A 47 -0.77 9.16 -11.56
N SER A 48 0.34 8.61 -11.09
CA SER A 48 1.16 9.25 -10.03
C SER A 48 1.69 10.59 -10.52
N LYS A 49 1.28 11.69 -9.88
CA LYS A 49 1.77 13.04 -10.21
C LYS A 49 3.06 13.36 -9.45
N ARG A 50 3.17 12.91 -8.20
CA ARG A 50 4.36 13.04 -7.36
C ARG A 50 5.03 11.68 -7.13
N SER A 51 6.29 11.70 -6.73
CA SER A 51 7.03 10.50 -6.29
C SER A 51 6.39 9.80 -5.08
N VAL A 52 5.60 10.55 -4.30
CA VAL A 52 4.84 10.07 -3.13
C VAL A 52 3.39 9.69 -3.47
N ASP A 53 2.92 9.92 -4.69
CA ASP A 53 1.56 9.56 -5.09
C ASP A 53 1.56 8.13 -5.64
N LEU A 54 0.60 7.32 -5.20
CA LEU A 54 0.44 5.96 -5.74
C LEU A 54 -0.35 6.05 -7.04
N PRO A 55 0.14 5.52 -8.17
CA PRO A 55 -0.68 5.40 -9.36
C PRO A 55 -1.76 4.35 -9.09
N ILE A 56 -3.02 4.74 -9.25
CA ILE A 56 -4.16 3.85 -9.04
C ILE A 56 -4.85 3.58 -10.37
N THR A 57 -5.38 2.38 -10.54
CA THR A 57 -6.16 1.99 -11.72
C THR A 57 -7.62 1.75 -11.32
N ALA A 58 -8.58 2.24 -12.10
CA ALA A 58 -10.00 1.99 -11.85
C ALA A 58 -10.27 0.48 -11.72
N GLY A 59 -10.94 0.08 -10.64
CA GLY A 59 -11.19 -1.32 -10.27
C GLY A 59 -10.06 -2.00 -9.49
N GLU A 60 -8.95 -1.31 -9.20
CA GLU A 60 -7.86 -1.84 -8.38
C GLU A 60 -8.22 -1.80 -6.89
N GLN A 61 -7.94 -2.90 -6.18
CA GLN A 61 -8.09 -2.96 -4.73
C GLN A 61 -6.82 -2.44 -4.05
N LEU A 62 -7.02 -1.55 -3.10
CA LEU A 62 -5.97 -0.84 -2.38
C LEU A 62 -6.20 -1.00 -0.87
N ASP A 63 -5.12 -1.31 -0.17
CA ASP A 63 -5.11 -1.39 1.28
C ASP A 63 -4.82 -0.01 1.85
N VAL A 64 -5.75 0.54 2.62
CA VAL A 64 -5.60 1.82 3.30
C VAL A 64 -4.81 1.60 4.58
N ILE A 65 -3.69 2.31 4.70
CA ILE A 65 -2.74 2.19 5.79
C ILE A 65 -2.99 3.25 6.85
N ASP A 66 -3.15 4.49 6.42
CA ASP A 66 -3.44 5.61 7.31
C ASP A 66 -4.23 6.68 6.60
N VAL A 67 -4.95 7.48 7.38
CA VAL A 67 -5.65 8.66 6.90
C VAL A 67 -4.85 9.88 7.31
N THR A 68 -4.44 10.68 6.32
CA THR A 68 -3.77 11.96 6.61
C THR A 68 -4.78 13.07 6.85
N GLU A 69 -4.34 14.16 7.48
CA GLU A 69 -5.18 15.33 7.70
C GLU A 69 -5.68 15.89 6.35
N GLY A 70 -6.97 15.71 6.06
CA GLY A 70 -7.63 16.13 4.82
C GLY A 70 -8.37 14.99 4.09
N ASN A 71 -8.51 15.13 2.77
CA ASN A 71 -9.15 14.14 1.90
C ASN A 71 -8.14 13.15 1.29
N ALA A 72 -6.95 13.00 1.87
CA ALA A 72 -5.91 12.11 1.39
C ALA A 72 -5.68 10.95 2.37
N VAL A 73 -5.48 9.77 1.82
CA VAL A 73 -5.14 8.55 2.54
C VAL A 73 -3.88 7.94 1.96
N ILE A 74 -3.15 7.22 2.80
CA ILE A 74 -2.01 6.42 2.39
C ILE A 74 -2.55 5.06 2.01
N CYS A 75 -2.37 4.70 0.74
CA CYS A 75 -2.77 3.42 0.20
C CYS A 75 -1.56 2.58 -0.15
N ARG A 76 -1.76 1.27 -0.13
CA ARG A 76 -0.82 0.24 -0.57
C ARG A 76 -1.46 -0.60 -1.66
N ASN A 77 -0.75 -0.83 -2.75
CA ASN A 77 -1.19 -1.79 -3.78
C ASN A 77 -0.65 -3.19 -3.53
N SER A 78 -1.21 -4.17 -4.25
CA SER A 78 -0.72 -5.56 -4.25
C SER A 78 0.75 -5.70 -4.67
N GLY A 79 1.29 -4.68 -5.35
CA GLY A 79 2.68 -4.58 -5.76
C GLY A 79 3.66 -4.22 -4.64
N GLY A 80 3.18 -3.82 -3.45
CA GLY A 80 4.02 -3.41 -2.32
C GLY A 80 4.34 -1.92 -2.27
N ARG A 81 3.86 -1.13 -3.24
CA ARG A 81 4.08 0.32 -3.29
C ARG A 81 3.10 1.05 -2.40
N PHE A 82 3.60 2.09 -1.74
CA PHE A 82 2.82 3.01 -0.92
C PHE A 82 2.73 4.37 -1.59
N GLY A 83 1.62 5.07 -1.35
CA GLY A 83 1.53 6.47 -1.73
C GLY A 83 0.19 7.09 -1.37
N TYR A 84 0.11 8.40 -1.58
CA TYR A 84 -1.09 9.17 -1.33
C TYR A 84 -2.12 8.96 -2.42
N VAL A 85 -3.37 8.80 -1.98
CA VAL A 85 -4.55 8.72 -2.84
C VAL A 85 -5.65 9.54 -2.19
N LEU A 86 -6.41 10.26 -3.01
CA LEU A 86 -7.55 11.02 -2.51
C LEU A 86 -8.72 10.08 -2.24
N VAL A 87 -9.36 10.26 -1.08
CA VAL A 87 -10.56 9.53 -0.64
C VAL A 87 -11.69 9.66 -1.66
N GLU A 88 -11.74 10.78 -2.39
CA GLU A 88 -12.73 11.02 -3.46
C GLU A 88 -12.60 10.06 -4.65
N HIS A 89 -11.42 9.47 -4.87
CA HIS A 89 -11.17 8.49 -5.93
C HIS A 89 -11.25 7.05 -5.43
N LEU A 90 -11.60 6.87 -4.15
CA LEU A 90 -11.64 5.59 -3.47
C LEU A 90 -13.07 5.25 -3.07
N ASN A 91 -13.47 4.04 -3.41
CA ASN A 91 -14.75 3.47 -3.06
C ASN A 91 -14.55 2.47 -1.92
N PHE A 92 -15.03 2.83 -0.73
CA PHE A 92 -15.02 1.97 0.45
C PHE A 92 -16.29 1.12 0.41
N ARG A 93 -16.13 -0.21 0.41
CA ARG A 93 -17.25 -1.16 0.41
C ARG A 93 -17.55 -1.68 1.80
#